data_AF-A0A6M5YRE6-F1
#
_entry.id   AF-A0A6M5YRE6-F1
#
_cell.length_a   1.000
_cell.length_b   1.000
_cell.length_c   1.000
_cell.angle_alpha   90.00
_cell.angle_beta   90.00
_cell.angle_gamma   90.00
#
_symmetry.space_group_name_H-M   'P 1'
#
loop_
_entity.id
_entity.type
_entity.pdbx_description
1 polymer ?
#
loop_
_entity_poly.entity_id
_entity_poly.type
_entity_poly.pdbx_seq_one_letter_code
_entity_poly.pdbx_strand_id
1 'polypeptide(L)'
;MKTVRWFCAVAAVVLLTSAVPAQPPKPGAEHEVLKKLEGDWDLVMKFGGAESKGSMKYKMELGGLWLAGSLESELFGEKFQGKSLSTYDAGKKKYIEVWADSMGTQPMLMEGTYDKDKKTLTLAGEGPGMDGKPRPYKSVSTYTDDNTINFSMYVGDGKEPAITVVYTRKKK
;
A
#
# COMPACT_ATOMS: atom_id res chain seq x y z
N MET A 1 39.42 33.64 60.66
CA MET A 1 38.70 32.37 60.39
C MET A 1 37.27 32.68 60.00
N LYS A 2 36.85 32.20 58.82
CA LYS A 2 35.48 31.79 58.37
C LYS A 2 34.28 32.61 58.91
N THR A 3 33.39 33.21 58.11
CA THR A 3 32.58 32.61 57.05
C THR A 3 31.92 33.66 56.15
N VAL A 4 31.98 33.45 54.83
CA VAL A 4 31.20 34.12 53.79
C VAL A 4 29.80 33.51 53.74
N ARG A 5 28.75 34.32 53.57
CA ARG A 5 27.40 33.83 53.25
C ARG A 5 26.91 34.52 51.98
N TRP A 6 27.02 33.78 50.88
CA TRP A 6 26.62 34.17 49.52
C TRP A 6 25.15 33.83 49.33
N PHE A 7 24.31 34.82 49.02
CA PHE A 7 22.92 34.58 48.61
C PHE A 7 22.89 34.33 47.10
N CYS A 8 22.79 33.07 46.69
CA CYS A 8 22.45 32.72 45.31
C CYS A 8 20.93 32.88 45.11
N ALA A 9 20.53 33.90 44.36
CA ALA A 9 19.18 33.98 43.81
C ALA A 9 19.11 33.08 42.56
N VAL A 10 18.33 32.00 42.64
CA VAL A 10 18.04 31.13 41.50
C VAL A 10 16.92 31.76 40.69
N ALA A 11 17.24 32.25 39.49
CA ALA A 11 16.24 32.64 38.50
C ALA A 11 15.73 31.38 37.79
N ALA A 12 14.47 31.01 38.02
CA ALA A 12 13.81 29.94 37.29
C ALA A 12 13.37 30.46 35.90
N VAL A 13 14.08 30.05 34.85
CA VAL A 13 13.66 30.27 33.46
C VAL A 13 12.65 29.18 33.11
N VAL A 14 11.38 29.54 33.02
CA VAL A 14 10.33 28.66 32.50
C VAL A 14 10.40 28.72 30.97
N LEU A 15 10.97 27.69 30.34
CA LEU A 15 10.92 27.49 28.90
C LEU A 15 9.52 27.01 28.50
N LEU A 16 8.66 27.92 28.06
CA LEU A 16 7.43 27.58 27.35
C LEU A 16 7.80 27.09 25.95
N THR A 17 7.89 25.77 25.75
CA THR A 17 7.95 25.20 24.40
C THR A 17 6.55 25.32 23.78
N SER A 18 6.38 26.28 22.87
CA SER A 18 5.20 26.31 22.02
C SER A 18 5.22 25.08 21.11
N ALA A 19 4.40 24.08 21.42
CA ALA A 19 4.11 23.01 20.49
C ALA A 19 3.39 23.63 19.28
N VAL A 20 4.11 23.82 18.18
CA VAL A 20 3.48 24.16 16.90
C VAL A 20 2.53 23.01 16.58
N PRO A 21 1.21 23.24 16.41
CA PRO A 21 0.30 22.17 16.07
C PRO A 21 0.75 21.57 14.73
N ALA A 22 1.00 20.26 14.73
CA ALA A 22 1.36 19.55 13.50
C ALA A 22 0.25 19.75 12.48
N GLN A 23 0.56 20.42 11.36
CA GLN A 23 -0.39 20.50 10.25
C GLN A 23 -0.70 19.08 9.76
N PRO A 24 -1.95 18.79 9.37
CA PRO A 24 -2.28 17.49 8.81
C PRO A 24 -1.42 17.23 7.56
N PRO A 25 -0.99 15.97 7.34
CA PRO A 25 -0.17 15.62 6.20
C PRO A 25 -0.88 15.95 4.89
N LYS A 26 -0.11 16.38 3.89
CA LYS A 26 -0.61 16.69 2.55
C LYS A 26 -0.06 15.66 1.54
N PRO A 27 -0.82 15.32 0.49
CA PRO A 27 -0.33 14.44 -0.56
C PRO A 27 0.96 14.96 -1.20
N GLY A 28 1.94 14.07 -1.32
CA GLY A 28 3.24 14.32 -1.96
C GLY A 28 3.33 13.73 -3.37
N ALA A 29 4.50 13.84 -4.01
CA ALA A 29 4.74 13.30 -5.35
C ALA A 29 4.53 11.78 -5.43
N GLU A 30 4.76 11.05 -4.34
CA GLU A 30 4.53 9.62 -4.22
C GLU A 30 3.04 9.27 -4.20
N HIS A 31 2.20 10.15 -3.65
CA HIS A 31 0.75 9.97 -3.69
C HIS A 31 0.19 10.20 -5.10
N GLU A 32 0.84 11.04 -5.92
CA GLU A 32 0.46 11.21 -7.32
C GLU A 32 0.70 9.92 -8.14
N VAL A 33 1.64 9.05 -7.74
CA VAL A 33 1.80 7.72 -8.35
C VAL A 33 0.55 6.86 -8.10
N LEU A 34 0.03 6.87 -6.87
CA LEU A 34 -1.19 6.14 -6.52
C LEU A 34 -2.43 6.73 -7.19
N LYS A 35 -2.52 8.07 -7.23
CA LYS A 35 -3.64 8.79 -7.85
C LYS A 35 -3.78 8.50 -9.34
N LYS A 36 -2.69 8.22 -10.06
CA LYS A 36 -2.77 7.77 -11.46
C LYS A 36 -3.58 6.49 -11.63
N LEU A 37 -3.69 5.67 -10.58
CA LEU A 37 -4.45 4.42 -10.61
C LEU A 37 -5.96 4.64 -10.42
N GLU A 38 -6.37 5.82 -9.95
CA GLU A 38 -7.78 6.15 -9.75
C GLU A 38 -8.58 5.94 -11.04
N GLY A 39 -9.73 5.27 -10.91
CA GLY A 39 -10.60 4.90 -12.02
C GLY A 39 -11.08 3.46 -11.94
N ASP A 40 -11.80 3.05 -12.99
CA ASP A 40 -12.35 1.71 -13.12
C ASP A 40 -11.50 0.90 -14.12
N TRP A 41 -11.26 -0.36 -13.79
CA TRP A 41 -10.36 -1.26 -14.51
C TRP A 41 -11.03 -2.61 -14.73
N ASP A 42 -10.81 -3.20 -15.90
CA ASP A 42 -11.07 -4.60 -16.20
C ASP A 42 -9.84 -5.44 -15.89
N LEU A 43 -10.04 -6.61 -15.29
CA LEU A 43 -8.99 -7.52 -14.90
C LEU A 43 -9.09 -8.81 -15.70
N VAL A 44 -7.95 -9.28 -16.17
CA VAL A 44 -7.75 -10.67 -16.59
C VAL A 44 -6.72 -11.28 -15.65
N MET A 45 -7.17 -12.19 -14.80
CA MET A 45 -6.36 -12.84 -13.77
C MET A 45 -6.05 -14.27 -14.20
N LYS A 46 -4.83 -14.73 -13.94
CA LYS A 46 -4.42 -16.11 -14.13
C LYS A 46 -3.89 -16.66 -12.83
N PHE A 47 -4.42 -17.79 -12.40
CA PHE A 47 -4.04 -18.49 -11.18
C PHE A 47 -4.14 -20.00 -11.39
N GLY A 48 -3.07 -20.74 -11.13
CA GLY A 48 -3.06 -22.22 -11.27
C GLY A 48 -3.40 -22.74 -12.67
N GLY A 49 -3.12 -21.96 -13.73
CA GLY A 49 -3.45 -22.30 -15.12
C GLY A 49 -4.89 -21.96 -15.55
N ALA A 50 -5.75 -21.53 -14.62
CA ALA A 50 -7.07 -21.01 -14.93
C ALA A 50 -7.03 -19.50 -15.18
N GLU A 51 -7.86 -19.02 -16.11
CA GLU A 51 -8.07 -17.60 -16.37
C GLU A 51 -9.45 -17.17 -15.84
N SER A 52 -9.50 -16.02 -15.18
CA SER A 52 -10.74 -15.40 -14.76
C SER A 52 -10.78 -13.92 -15.06
N LYS A 53 -12.00 -13.38 -15.12
CA LYS A 53 -12.24 -11.96 -15.34
C LYS A 53 -12.75 -11.32 -14.05
N GLY A 54 -12.41 -10.06 -13.88
CA GLY A 54 -12.89 -9.25 -12.78
C GLY A 54 -12.88 -7.78 -13.13
N SER A 55 -13.23 -6.97 -12.15
CA SER A 55 -13.09 -5.53 -12.22
C SER A 55 -12.47 -4.99 -10.93
N MET A 56 -11.69 -3.92 -11.07
CA MET A 56 -11.13 -3.19 -9.96
C MET A 56 -11.57 -1.73 -10.06
N LYS A 57 -12.03 -1.16 -8.96
CA LYS A 57 -12.28 0.27 -8.83
C LYS A 57 -11.30 0.85 -7.83
N TYR A 58 -10.55 1.85 -8.27
CA TYR A 58 -9.65 2.62 -7.44
C TYR A 58 -10.16 4.03 -7.23
N LYS A 59 -10.03 4.54 -6.00
CA LYS A 59 -10.42 5.89 -5.62
C LYS A 59 -9.47 6.46 -4.57
N MET A 60 -9.00 7.69 -4.75
CA MET A 60 -8.30 8.39 -3.69
C MET A 60 -9.30 8.83 -2.60
N GLU A 61 -8.97 8.52 -1.36
CA GLU A 61 -9.73 8.80 -0.15
C GLU A 61 -8.86 9.49 0.90
N LEU A 62 -9.46 9.83 2.04
CA LEU A 62 -8.78 10.41 3.20
C LEU A 62 -7.90 11.62 2.84
N GLY A 63 -8.46 12.55 2.08
CA GLY A 63 -7.76 13.78 1.67
C GLY A 63 -6.72 13.58 0.57
N GLY A 64 -6.77 12.47 -0.17
CA GLY A 64 -5.80 12.16 -1.23
C GLY A 64 -4.54 11.46 -0.72
N LEU A 65 -4.58 10.92 0.49
CA LEU A 65 -3.46 10.21 1.10
C LEU A 65 -3.54 8.69 0.95
N TRP A 66 -4.73 8.17 0.67
CA TRP A 66 -4.99 6.73 0.57
C TRP A 66 -5.70 6.39 -0.71
N LEU A 67 -5.23 5.38 -1.42
CA LEU A 67 -5.92 4.79 -2.56
C LEU A 67 -6.72 3.58 -2.06
N ALA A 68 -8.04 3.66 -2.15
CA ALA A 68 -8.93 2.55 -1.86
C ALA A 68 -9.22 1.75 -3.14
N GLY A 69 -8.96 0.45 -3.12
CA GLY A 69 -9.28 -0.50 -4.17
C GLY A 69 -10.48 -1.36 -3.81
N SER A 70 -11.33 -1.65 -4.78
CA SER A 70 -12.44 -2.59 -4.68
C SER A 70 -12.42 -3.54 -5.87
N LEU A 71 -12.10 -4.80 -5.59
CA LEU A 71 -12.06 -5.87 -6.57
C LEU A 71 -13.33 -6.71 -6.48
N GLU A 72 -13.90 -7.01 -7.63
CA GLU A 72 -14.93 -8.02 -7.80
C GLU A 72 -14.55 -8.94 -8.95
N SER A 73 -14.55 -10.25 -8.71
CA SER A 73 -14.25 -11.22 -9.75
C SER A 73 -14.92 -12.56 -9.49
N GLU A 74 -14.74 -13.48 -10.42
CA GLU A 74 -15.10 -14.88 -10.25
C GLU A 74 -13.81 -15.72 -10.21
N LEU A 75 -13.58 -16.49 -9.15
CA LEU A 75 -12.46 -17.43 -9.07
C LEU A 75 -13.04 -18.81 -8.83
N PHE A 76 -12.65 -19.79 -9.65
CA PHE A 76 -13.14 -21.17 -9.57
C PHE A 76 -14.68 -21.32 -9.60
N GLY A 77 -15.38 -20.41 -10.28
CA GLY A 77 -16.86 -20.41 -10.33
C GLY A 77 -17.53 -19.77 -9.11
N GLU A 78 -16.76 -19.28 -8.14
CA GLU A 78 -17.26 -18.58 -6.97
C GLU A 78 -16.96 -17.09 -7.03
N LYS A 79 -17.84 -16.29 -6.42
CA LYS A 79 -17.64 -14.84 -6.32
C LYS A 79 -16.48 -14.56 -5.37
N PHE A 80 -15.51 -13.81 -5.86
CA PHE A 80 -14.38 -13.31 -5.09
C PHE A 80 -14.47 -11.80 -4.97
N GLN A 81 -14.29 -11.30 -3.75
CA GLN A 81 -14.30 -9.87 -3.46
C GLN A 81 -13.04 -9.50 -2.70
N GLY A 82 -12.41 -8.41 -3.11
CA GLY A 82 -11.20 -7.89 -2.49
C GLY A 82 -11.31 -6.40 -2.21
N LYS A 83 -10.63 -5.95 -1.17
CA LYS A 83 -10.45 -4.53 -0.83
C LYS A 83 -8.98 -4.28 -0.58
N SER A 84 -8.49 -3.16 -1.11
CA SER A 84 -7.14 -2.68 -0.81
C SER A 84 -7.18 -1.27 -0.24
N LEU A 85 -6.22 -0.97 0.62
CA LEU A 85 -5.91 0.38 1.06
C LEU A 85 -4.40 0.58 0.90
N SER A 86 -4.02 1.44 -0.04
CA SER A 86 -2.63 1.75 -0.35
C SER A 86 -2.29 3.19 0.03
N THR A 87 -1.10 3.43 0.58
CA THR A 87 -0.60 4.77 0.92
C THR A 87 0.91 4.84 0.75
N TYR A 88 1.49 6.03 0.97
CA TYR A 88 2.92 6.21 1.08
C TYR A 88 3.28 6.73 2.48
N ASP A 89 4.03 5.91 3.23
CA ASP A 89 4.57 6.29 4.52
C ASP A 89 5.86 7.09 4.32
N ALA A 90 5.77 8.40 4.57
CA ALA A 90 6.90 9.31 4.44
C ALA A 90 8.01 9.07 5.47
N GLY A 91 7.69 8.51 6.65
CA GLY A 91 8.66 8.17 7.68
C GLY A 91 9.51 6.96 7.28
N LYS A 92 8.86 5.93 6.73
CA LYS A 92 9.53 4.73 6.20
C LYS A 92 10.09 4.89 4.78
N LYS A 93 9.61 5.89 4.04
CA LYS A 93 9.83 6.08 2.60
C LYS A 93 9.42 4.86 1.78
N LYS A 94 8.28 4.27 2.14
CA LYS A 94 7.73 3.07 1.51
C LYS A 94 6.26 3.25 1.17
N TYR A 95 5.85 2.64 0.07
CA TYR A 95 4.44 2.37 -0.18
C TYR A 95 4.00 1.26 0.74
N ILE A 96 2.80 1.39 1.31
CA ILE A 96 2.17 0.38 2.15
C ILE A 96 0.86 0.01 1.48
N GLU A 97 0.55 -1.28 1.46
CA GLU A 97 -0.73 -1.82 1.02
C GLU A 97 -1.27 -2.78 2.07
N VAL A 98 -2.54 -2.61 2.41
CA VAL A 98 -3.32 -3.57 3.19
C VAL A 98 -4.35 -4.17 2.26
N TRP A 99 -4.32 -5.48 2.14
CA TRP A 99 -5.26 -6.26 1.33
C TRP A 99 -6.13 -7.14 2.22
N ALA A 100 -7.43 -7.18 1.93
CA ALA A 100 -8.38 -8.10 2.54
C ALA A 100 -9.32 -8.65 1.46
N ASP A 101 -9.72 -9.91 1.57
CA ASP A 101 -10.60 -10.55 0.60
C ASP A 101 -11.58 -11.55 1.22
N SER A 102 -12.50 -12.07 0.41
CA SER A 102 -13.57 -12.98 0.83
C SER A 102 -13.11 -14.41 1.11
N MET A 103 -11.84 -14.75 0.89
CA MET A 103 -11.30 -16.11 1.11
C MET A 103 -10.63 -16.28 2.47
N GLY A 104 -10.47 -15.20 3.23
CA GLY A 104 -9.86 -15.23 4.55
C GLY A 104 -10.28 -14.03 5.42
N THR A 105 -9.98 -14.13 6.71
CA THR A 105 -10.26 -13.06 7.69
C THR A 105 -9.00 -12.32 8.13
N GLN A 106 -7.82 -12.78 7.69
CA GLN A 106 -6.54 -12.16 8.00
C GLN A 106 -6.13 -11.25 6.83
N PRO A 107 -5.84 -9.96 7.09
CA PRO A 107 -5.34 -9.08 6.06
C PRO A 107 -3.90 -9.45 5.70
N MET A 108 -3.52 -9.16 4.46
CA MET A 108 -2.13 -9.20 4.00
C MET A 108 -1.58 -7.78 4.05
N LEU A 109 -0.45 -7.59 4.73
CA LEU A 109 0.24 -6.32 4.82
C LEU A 109 1.51 -6.39 3.99
N MET A 110 1.65 -5.47 3.03
CA MET A 110 2.81 -5.38 2.16
C MET A 110 3.38 -3.97 2.20
N GLU A 111 4.70 -3.87 2.09
CA GLU A 111 5.39 -2.59 1.93
C GLU A 111 6.50 -2.69 0.89
N GLY A 112 6.85 -1.56 0.28
CA GLY A 112 7.93 -1.54 -0.71
C GLY A 112 8.11 -0.21 -1.41
N THR A 113 8.66 -0.26 -2.62
CA THR A 113 9.21 0.92 -3.30
C THR A 113 8.81 0.98 -4.76
N TYR A 114 8.72 2.20 -5.28
CA TYR A 114 8.46 2.47 -6.68
C TYR A 114 9.75 2.89 -7.41
N ASP A 115 10.13 2.15 -8.44
CA ASP A 115 11.19 2.50 -9.38
C ASP A 115 10.57 3.34 -10.51
N LYS A 116 10.93 4.63 -10.56
CA LYS A 116 10.38 5.59 -11.53
C LYS A 116 10.84 5.30 -12.95
N ASP A 117 12.08 4.82 -13.12
CA ASP A 117 12.67 4.58 -14.44
C ASP A 117 12.05 3.35 -15.10
N LYS A 118 11.81 2.31 -14.29
CA LYS A 118 11.14 1.09 -14.76
C LYS A 118 9.62 1.17 -14.72
N LYS A 119 9.07 2.22 -14.09
CA LYS A 119 7.65 2.34 -13.76
C LYS A 119 7.14 1.07 -13.08
N THR A 120 7.85 0.63 -12.04
CA THR A 120 7.55 -0.62 -11.35
C THR A 120 7.38 -0.39 -9.86
N LEU A 121 6.23 -0.76 -9.31
CA LEU A 121 6.01 -0.84 -7.87
C LEU A 121 6.28 -2.28 -7.43
N THR A 122 7.18 -2.46 -6.47
CA THR A 122 7.43 -3.77 -5.84
C THR A 122 7.06 -3.69 -4.38
N LEU A 123 6.16 -4.56 -3.93
CA LEU A 123 5.80 -4.70 -2.53
C LEU A 123 6.16 -6.10 -2.04
N ALA A 124 6.53 -6.22 -0.77
CA ALA A 124 6.77 -7.49 -0.11
C ALA A 124 6.16 -7.45 1.29
N GLY A 125 5.74 -8.60 1.78
CA GLY A 125 5.12 -8.70 3.08
C GLY A 125 4.75 -10.12 3.43
N GLU A 126 3.91 -10.25 4.45
CA GLU A 126 3.39 -11.53 4.89
C GLU A 126 1.86 -11.49 4.91
N GLY A 127 1.27 -12.64 4.64
CA GLY A 127 -0.17 -12.82 4.62
C GLY A 127 -0.55 -14.28 4.87
N PRO A 128 -1.84 -14.56 5.05
CA PRO A 128 -2.31 -15.94 5.19
C PRO A 128 -2.10 -16.72 3.89
N GLY A 129 -1.44 -17.87 3.98
CA GLY A 129 -1.50 -18.91 2.95
C GLY A 129 -2.89 -19.53 2.87
N MET A 130 -3.14 -20.32 1.82
CA MET A 130 -4.39 -21.08 1.68
C MET A 130 -4.63 -22.07 2.84
N ASP A 131 -3.56 -22.49 3.54
CA ASP A 131 -3.60 -23.34 4.72
C ASP A 131 -3.73 -22.54 6.04
N GLY A 132 -3.92 -21.22 5.95
CA GLY A 132 -4.01 -20.31 7.09
C GLY A 132 -2.66 -20.01 7.76
N LYS A 133 -1.54 -20.54 7.27
CA LYS A 133 -0.22 -20.24 7.83
C LYS A 133 0.38 -19.01 7.16
N PRO A 134 1.11 -18.16 7.91
CA PRO A 134 1.81 -17.03 7.32
C PRO A 134 2.79 -17.49 6.23
N ARG A 135 2.71 -16.85 5.06
CA ARG A 135 3.67 -17.03 3.96
C ARG A 135 4.18 -15.67 3.50
N PRO A 136 5.44 -15.60 3.01
CA PRO A 136 5.92 -14.38 2.40
C PRO A 136 5.26 -14.21 1.03
N TYR A 137 4.86 -12.98 0.74
CA TYR A 137 4.32 -12.54 -0.53
C TYR A 137 5.20 -11.46 -1.11
N LYS A 138 5.32 -11.45 -2.44
CA LYS A 138 5.91 -10.36 -3.19
C LYS A 138 5.02 -10.03 -4.37
N SER A 139 4.64 -8.76 -4.51
CA SER A 139 3.94 -8.28 -5.70
C SER A 139 4.84 -7.35 -6.51
N VAL A 140 4.69 -7.41 -7.82
CA VAL A 140 5.38 -6.55 -8.78
C VAL A 140 4.32 -6.04 -9.76
N SER A 141 4.11 -4.72 -9.74
CA SER A 141 3.19 -4.02 -10.63
C SER A 141 4.00 -3.14 -11.58
N THR A 142 3.93 -3.43 -12.88
CA THR A 142 4.57 -2.63 -13.93
C THR A 142 3.52 -1.84 -14.69
N TYR A 143 3.67 -0.52 -14.67
CA TYR A 143 2.77 0.42 -15.37
C TYR A 143 3.34 0.68 -16.77
N THR A 144 2.91 -0.12 -17.75
CA THR A 144 3.44 -0.02 -19.12
C THR A 144 3.02 1.29 -19.79
N ASP A 145 1.79 1.72 -19.50
CA ASP A 145 1.19 2.98 -19.92
C ASP A 145 0.11 3.41 -18.90
N ASP A 146 -0.65 4.47 -19.20
CA ASP A 146 -1.67 5.01 -18.28
C ASP A 146 -2.94 4.15 -18.17
N ASN A 147 -3.09 3.16 -19.05
CA ASN A 147 -4.27 2.31 -19.21
C ASN A 147 -3.98 0.82 -19.02
N THR A 148 -2.73 0.42 -18.82
CA THR A 148 -2.34 -0.99 -18.70
C THR A 148 -1.39 -1.20 -17.51
N ILE A 149 -1.74 -2.15 -16.64
CA ILE A 149 -0.90 -2.56 -15.51
C ILE A 149 -0.70 -4.07 -15.58
N ASN A 150 0.56 -4.49 -15.58
CA ASN A 150 0.91 -5.90 -15.43
C ASN A 150 1.30 -6.17 -13.99
N PHE A 151 0.49 -6.96 -13.30
CA PHE A 151 0.69 -7.37 -11.92
C PHE A 151 1.14 -8.83 -11.86
N SER A 152 2.08 -9.12 -11.00
CA SER A 152 2.56 -10.46 -10.71
C SER A 152 2.76 -10.63 -9.21
N MET A 153 2.21 -11.70 -8.65
CA MET A 153 2.36 -12.04 -7.24
C MET A 153 3.05 -13.39 -7.09
N TYR A 154 4.07 -13.40 -6.25
CA TYR A 154 4.90 -14.54 -5.87
C TYR A 154 4.58 -14.91 -4.42
N VAL A 155 4.56 -16.21 -4.13
CA VAL A 155 4.24 -16.74 -2.80
C VAL A 155 5.35 -17.69 -2.38
N GLY A 156 5.88 -17.53 -1.16
CA GLY A 156 7.04 -18.29 -0.71
C GLY A 156 8.30 -17.92 -1.50
N ASP A 157 9.18 -18.91 -1.68
CA ASP A 157 10.41 -18.79 -2.49
C ASP A 157 10.18 -19.12 -3.98
N GLY A 158 8.92 -19.08 -4.43
CA GLY A 158 8.55 -19.36 -5.82
C GLY A 158 9.22 -18.38 -6.78
N LYS A 159 9.93 -18.92 -7.79
CA LYS A 159 10.54 -18.11 -8.85
C LYS A 159 9.55 -17.70 -9.95
N GLU A 160 8.44 -18.41 -10.05
CA GLU A 160 7.35 -18.11 -10.98
C GLU A 160 6.20 -17.44 -10.23
N PRO A 161 5.52 -16.47 -10.86
CA PRO A 161 4.37 -15.82 -10.25
C PRO A 161 3.24 -16.84 -10.08
N ALA A 162 2.72 -16.95 -8.86
CA ALA A 162 1.56 -17.77 -8.57
C ALA A 162 0.29 -17.16 -9.20
N ILE A 163 0.20 -15.83 -9.18
CA ILE A 163 -0.89 -15.05 -9.76
C ILE A 163 -0.30 -14.01 -10.71
N THR A 164 -0.88 -13.89 -11.91
CA THR A 164 -0.63 -12.74 -12.79
C THR A 164 -1.95 -12.08 -13.13
N VAL A 165 -1.98 -10.74 -13.15
CA VAL A 165 -3.17 -9.99 -13.49
C VAL A 165 -2.83 -8.89 -14.48
N VAL A 166 -3.60 -8.79 -15.56
CA VAL A 166 -3.54 -7.66 -16.48
C VAL A 166 -4.72 -6.75 -16.19
N TYR A 167 -4.43 -5.51 -15.82
CA TYR A 167 -5.43 -4.46 -15.63
C TYR A 167 -5.51 -3.66 -16.92
N THR A 168 -6.72 -3.46 -17.44
CA THR A 168 -7.01 -2.57 -18.55
C THR A 168 -7.99 -1.49 -18.09
N ARG A 169 -7.66 -0.21 -18.26
CA ARG A 169 -8.55 0.87 -17.84
C ARG A 169 -9.84 0.83 -18.66
N LYS A 170 -10.99 0.90 -17.99
CA LYS A 170 -12.29 0.97 -18.64
C LYS A 170 -12.40 2.26 -19.44
N LYS A 171 -12.69 2.12 -20.73
CA LYS A 171 -13.04 3.27 -21.57
C LYS A 171 -14.42 3.77 -21.14
N LYS A 172 -14.53 5.08 -20.94
CA LYS A 172 -15.82 5.75 -20.71
C LYS A 172 -16.62 5.84 -22.01
#